data_AF-A0A073IWT4-F1
#
_entry.id   AF-A0A073IWT4-F1
#
_cell.length_a   1.000
_cell.length_b   1.000
_cell.length_c   1.000
_cell.angle_alpha   90.00
_cell.angle_beta   90.00
_cell.angle_gamma   90.00
#
_symmetry.space_group_name_H-M   'P 1'
#
loop_
_entity.id
_entity.type
_entity.pdbx_description
1 polymer ?
#
loop_
_entity_poly.entity_id
_entity_poly.type
_entity_poly.pdbx_seq_one_letter_code
_entity_poly.pdbx_strand_id
1 'polypeptide(L)' 'MTYRQHFAARWSDFVRSNFDSPEHAAMEFGVDGSTAKKWWAGSHAPSGFAVGYAYEHYGMQAASTLKASA' A
#
# COMPACT_ATOMS: atom_id res chain seq x y z
N MET A 1 2.64 -9.35 -16.70
CA MET A 1 2.72 -8.55 -15.45
C MET A 1 3.48 -9.37 -14.42
N THR A 2 4.53 -8.81 -13.80
CA THR A 2 5.29 -9.51 -12.75
C THR A 2 4.52 -9.53 -11.42
N TYR A 3 4.86 -10.44 -10.51
CA TYR A 3 4.25 -10.44 -9.17
C TYR A 3 4.43 -9.10 -8.46
N ARG A 4 5.58 -8.44 -8.64
CA ARG A 4 5.85 -7.11 -8.09
C ARG A 4 4.90 -6.05 -8.63
N GLN A 5 4.62 -6.06 -9.94
CA GLN A 5 3.65 -5.14 -10.55
C GLN A 5 2.22 -5.43 -10.07
N HIS A 6 1.84 -6.71 -9.98
CA HIS A 6 0.54 -7.11 -9.44
C HIS A 6 0.36 -6.69 -7.98
N PHE A 7 1.39 -6.85 -7.15
CA PHE A 7 1.37 -6.41 -5.76
C PHE A 7 1.36 -4.89 -5.62
N ALA A 8 2.05 -4.16 -6.50
CA ALA A 8 2.00 -2.69 -6.53
C ALA A 8 0.58 -2.17 -6.83
N ALA A 9 -0.15 -2.83 -7.74
CA ALA A 9 -1.56 -2.49 -8.02
C ALA A 9 -2.45 -2.71 -6.78
N ARG A 10 -2.38 -3.88 -6.15
CA ARG A 10 -3.15 -4.18 -4.92
C ARG A 10 -2.80 -3.26 -3.76
N TRP A 11 -1.52 -2.94 -3.60
CA TRP A 11 -1.08 -1.96 -2.60
C TRP A 11 -1.66 -0.57 -2.88
N SER A 12 -1.68 -0.16 -4.15
CA SER A 12 -2.29 1.10 -4.55
C SER A 12 -3.78 1.16 -4.21
N ASP A 13 -4.50 0.06 -4.42
CA ASP A 13 -5.92 -0.03 -4.09
C ASP A 13 -6.15 -0.01 -2.57
N PHE A 14 -5.30 -0.70 -1.80
CA PHE A 14 -5.30 -0.62 -0.34
C PHE A 14 -5.11 0.83 0.13
N VAL A 15 -4.08 1.53 -0.37
CA VAL A 15 -3.81 2.92 0.03
C VAL A 15 -4.98 3.84 -0.34
N ARG A 16 -5.48 3.76 -1.57
CA ARG A 16 -6.59 4.60 -2.05
C ARG A 16 -7.91 4.35 -1.34
N SER A 17 -8.09 3.15 -0.76
CA SER A 17 -9.32 2.80 -0.04
C SER A 17 -9.28 3.14 1.45
N ASN A 18 -8.09 3.39 2.02
CA ASN A 18 -7.91 3.58 3.47
C ASN A 18 -7.43 4.99 3.85
N PHE A 19 -6.93 5.78 2.89
CA PHE A 19 -6.40 7.12 3.14
C PHE A 19 -6.98 8.12 2.14
N ASP A 20 -7.18 9.37 2.58
CA ASP A 20 -7.80 10.42 1.75
C ASP A 20 -6.87 10.97 0.66
N SER A 21 -5.56 10.91 0.89
CA SER A 21 -4.54 11.44 -0.03
C SER A 21 -3.21 10.70 0.12
N PRO A 22 -2.29 10.80 -0.87
CA PRO A 22 -0.94 10.26 -0.71
C PRO A 22 -0.17 10.94 0.43
N GLU A 23 -0.44 12.21 0.74
CA GLU A 23 0.16 12.91 1.88
C GLU A 23 -0.33 12.35 3.22
N HIS A 24 -1.62 12.03 3.34
CA HIS A 24 -2.17 11.34 4.51
C HIS A 24 -1.46 9.99 4.71
N ALA A 25 -1.38 9.17 3.65
CA ALA A 25 -0.64 7.91 3.71
C ALA A 25 0.85 8.11 4.07
N ALA A 26 1.51 9.15 3.56
CA ALA A 26 2.90 9.43 3.88
C ALA A 26 3.11 9.69 5.38
N MET A 27 2.22 10.47 6.01
CA MET A 27 2.25 10.75 7.44
C MET A 27 2.05 9.48 8.28
N GLU A 28 1.04 8.68 7.95
CA GLU A 28 0.69 7.45 8.68
C GLU A 28 1.82 6.41 8.61
N PHE A 29 2.42 6.21 7.43
CA PHE A 29 3.51 5.25 7.24
C PHE A 29 4.89 5.81 7.60
N GLY A 30 5.01 7.10 7.92
CA GLY A 30 6.29 7.75 8.20
C GLY A 30 7.26 7.72 7.00
N VAL A 31 6.75 7.85 5.77
CA VAL A 31 7.54 7.84 4.54
C VAL A 31 7.53 9.20 3.84
N ASP A 32 8.42 9.37 2.87
CA ASP A 32 8.43 10.58 2.04
C ASP A 32 7.18 10.65 1.14
N GLY A 33 6.70 11.87 0.87
CA GLY A 33 5.52 12.11 0.02
C GLY A 33 5.68 11.58 -1.41
N SER A 34 6.88 11.56 -1.98
CA SER A 34 7.15 10.99 -3.30
C SER A 34 6.93 9.48 -3.33
N THR A 35 7.31 8.78 -2.25
CA THR A 35 7.08 7.35 -2.08
C THR A 35 5.59 7.05 -1.99
N ALA A 36 4.85 7.81 -1.17
CA ALA A 36 3.40 7.64 -1.08
C ALA A 36 2.68 7.96 -2.39
N LYS A 37 3.12 8.99 -3.15
CA LYS A 37 2.58 9.29 -4.49
C LYS A 37 2.81 8.13 -5.46
N LYS A 38 3.98 7.49 -5.42
CA LYS A 38 4.28 6.31 -6.24
C LYS A 38 3.41 5.11 -5.89
N TRP A 39 3.12 4.90 -4.60
CA TRP A 39 2.17 3.89 -4.11
C TRP A 39 0.75 4.20 -4.57
N TRP A 40 0.32 5.44 -4.41
CA TRP A 40 -1.00 5.91 -4.85
C TRP A 40 -1.21 5.70 -6.34
N ALA A 41 -0.20 5.93 -7.17
CA ALA A 41 -0.24 5.67 -8.61
C ALA A 41 -0.05 4.19 -9.00
N GLY A 42 0.26 3.30 -8.06
CA GLY A 42 0.53 1.87 -8.33
C GLY A 42 1.82 1.60 -9.10
N SER A 43 2.70 2.60 -9.19
CA SER A 43 3.97 2.48 -9.91
C SER A 43 5.04 1.69 -9.13
N HIS A 44 4.92 1.66 -7.80
CA HIS A 44 5.89 1.02 -6.91
C HIS A 44 5.19 0.21 -5.82
N ALA A 45 5.73 -0.97 -5.54
CA ALA A 45 5.37 -1.77 -4.39
C ALA A 45 6.00 -1.19 -3.11
N PRO A 46 5.38 -1.39 -1.94
CA PRO A 46 5.94 -1.01 -0.64
C PRO A 46 7.10 -1.92 -0.25
N SER A 47 7.83 -1.51 0.80
CA SER A 47 8.79 -2.36 1.51
C SER A 47 8.09 -3.22 2.58
N GLY A 48 8.80 -4.22 3.10
CA GLY A 48 8.26 -5.13 4.13
C GLY A 48 7.78 -4.42 5.40
N PHE A 49 8.44 -3.33 5.82
CA PHE A 49 8.02 -2.53 6.97
C PHE A 49 6.61 -1.95 6.78
N ALA A 50 6.35 -1.32 5.64
CA ALA A 50 5.03 -0.75 5.34
C ALA A 50 3.95 -1.84 5.22
N VAL A 51 4.30 -3.01 4.69
CA VAL A 51 3.36 -4.15 4.67
C VAL A 51 3.06 -4.63 6.10
N GLY A 52 4.08 -4.74 6.97
CA GLY A 52 3.90 -5.10 8.37
C GLY A 52 2.99 -4.14 9.11
N TYR A 53 3.25 -2.83 8.99
CA TYR A 53 2.41 -1.78 9.56
C TYR A 53 0.96 -1.88 9.08
N ALA A 54 0.74 -2.12 7.78
CA ALA A 54 -0.61 -2.29 7.24
C ALA A 54 -1.35 -3.49 7.86
N TYR A 55 -0.67 -4.62 8.07
CA TYR A 55 -1.30 -5.77 8.74
C TYR A 55 -1.54 -5.55 10.22
N GLU A 56 -0.68 -4.78 10.90
CA GLU A 56 -0.82 -4.46 12.33
C GLU A 56 -1.99 -3.51 12.60
N HIS A 57 -2.11 -2.45 11.80
CA HIS A 57 -3.10 -1.38 12.04
C HIS A 57 -4.38 -1.51 11.20
N TYR A 58 -4.30 -2.18 10.04
CA TYR A 58 -5.41 -2.32 9.08
C TYR A 58 -5.64 -3.79 8.71
N GLY A 59 -5.54 -4.69 9.69
CA GLY A 59 -5.45 -6.14 9.46
C GLY A 59 -6.55 -6.73 8.57
N MET A 60 -7.82 -6.30 8.72
CA MET A 60 -8.91 -6.78 7.86
C MET A 60 -8.77 -6.28 6.42
N GLN A 61 -8.48 -4.99 6.24
CA GLN A 61 -8.32 -4.36 4.94
C GLN A 61 -7.09 -4.90 4.21
N ALA A 62 -5.97 -5.02 4.91
CA ALA A 62 -4.73 -5.63 4.40
C ALA A 62 -4.96 -7.09 4.00
N ALA A 63 -5.65 -7.89 4.84
CA ALA A 63 -5.97 -9.27 4.49
C ALA A 63 -6.88 -9.39 3.26
N SER A 64 -7.82 -8.46 3.08
CA SER A 64 -8.75 -8.48 1.94
C SER A 64 -8.13 -8.03 0.62
N THR A 65 -7.20 -7.06 0.66
CA THR A 65 -6.65 -6.41 -0.55
C THR A 65 -5.26 -6.93 -0.92
N LEU A 66 -4.42 -7.32 0.05
CA LEU A 66 -3.01 -7.65 -0.18
C LEU A 66 -2.72 -9.16 -0.28
N LYS A 67 -3.65 -10.02 0.14
CA LYS A 67 -3.51 -11.48 -0.06
C LYS A 67 -3.60 -11.84 -1.53
N ALA A 68 -2.73 -12.74 -1.98
CA ALA A 68 -2.84 -13.31 -3.31
C ALA A 68 -4.10 -14.16 -3.35
N SER A 69 -5.01 -13.88 -4.29
CA SER A 69 -6.03 -14.87 -4.66
C SER A 69 -5.30 -16.12 -5.12
N ALA A 70 -5.59 -17.25 -4.47
CA ALA A 70 -5.07 -18.56 -4.85
C ALA A 70 -5.55 -18.96 -6.25
#